data_AF-A0A6A5ESC4-F1
#
_entry.id   AF-A0A6A5ESC4-F1
#
_cell.length_a   1.000
_cell.length_b   1.000
_cell.length_c   1.000
_cell.angle_alpha   90.00
_cell.angle_beta   90.00
_cell.angle_gamma   90.00
#
_symmetry.space_group_name_H-M   'P 1'
#
loop_
_entity.id
_entity.type
_entity.pdbx_description
1 polymer ?
#
loop_
_entity_poly.entity_id
_entity_poly.type
_entity_poly.pdbx_seq_one_letter_code
_entity_poly.pdbx_strand_id
1 'polypeptide(L)'
;MKLEGKDALIFRVESVPSHRAVHKEAQTLILFLQLPAFPPISRQSLLHPALLSLRYLMDANLPDDLHPWVCRVMECAGMSINLHR
;
A
#
# COMPACT_ATOMS: atom_id res chain seq x y z
N MET A 1 -10.28 -12.62 -17.37
CA MET A 1 -9.78 -13.89 -17.96
C MET A 1 -10.90 -14.91 -17.92
N LYS A 2 -11.12 -15.68 -18.99
CA LYS A 2 -11.93 -16.90 -18.92
C LYS A 2 -10.99 -18.06 -18.60
N LEU A 3 -11.22 -18.75 -17.49
CA LEU A 3 -10.52 -19.96 -17.08
C LEU A 3 -11.48 -21.13 -17.31
N GLU A 4 -11.03 -22.16 -18.02
CA GLU A 4 -11.83 -23.34 -18.36
C GLU A 4 -11.21 -24.61 -17.78
N GLY A 5 -12.02 -25.66 -17.58
CA GLY A 5 -11.56 -26.94 -17.03
C GLY A 5 -11.63 -27.04 -15.50
N LYS A 6 -11.20 -28.19 -14.96
CA LYS A 6 -11.30 -28.51 -13.52
C LYS A 6 -10.52 -27.53 -12.65
N ASP A 7 -9.41 -27.00 -13.14
CA ASP A 7 -8.55 -26.08 -12.41
C ASP A 7 -9.16 -24.67 -12.29
N ALA A 8 -10.18 -24.35 -13.09
CA ALA A 8 -10.93 -23.10 -12.96
C ALA A 8 -11.61 -22.98 -11.58
N LEU A 9 -11.89 -24.11 -10.92
CA LEU A 9 -12.43 -24.14 -9.56
C LEU A 9 -11.44 -23.60 -8.52
N ILE A 10 -10.13 -23.76 -8.75
CA ILE A 10 -9.08 -23.28 -7.84
C ILE A 10 -9.04 -21.75 -7.82
N PHE A 11 -9.32 -21.12 -8.96
CA PHE A 11 -9.28 -19.67 -9.13
C PHE A 11 -10.66 -19.01 -8.95
N ARG A 12 -11.69 -19.78 -8.58
CA ARG A 12 -13.01 -19.24 -8.32
C ARG A 12 -12.99 -18.50 -6.98
N VAL A 13 -13.12 -17.17 -7.03
CA VAL A 13 -13.22 -16.35 -5.82
C VAL A 13 -14.57 -16.61 -5.15
N GLU A 14 -14.56 -17.26 -3.99
CA GLU A 14 -15.79 -17.55 -3.23
C GLU A 14 -16.17 -16.43 -2.28
N SER A 15 -15.19 -15.65 -1.81
CA SER A 15 -15.39 -14.49 -0.96
C SER A 15 -14.25 -13.48 -1.12
N VAL A 16 -14.52 -12.22 -0.78
CA VAL A 16 -13.49 -11.17 -0.71
C VAL A 16 -12.72 -11.36 0.59
N PRO A 17 -11.40 -11.60 0.56
CA PRO A 17 -10.62 -11.81 1.77
C PRO A 17 -10.47 -10.51 2.55
N SER A 18 -10.37 -10.61 3.88
CA SER A 18 -10.03 -9.46 4.71
C SER A 18 -8.60 -9.00 4.46
N HIS A 19 -8.33 -7.71 4.61
CA HIS A 19 -6.97 -7.15 4.52
C HIS A 19 -5.98 -7.91 5.42
N ARG A 20 -6.39 -8.27 6.65
CA ARG A 20 -5.55 -9.02 7.59
C ARG A 20 -5.15 -10.39 7.06
N ALA A 21 -6.09 -11.10 6.42
CA ALA A 21 -5.82 -12.41 5.84
C ALA A 21 -4.82 -12.29 4.68
N VAL A 22 -5.06 -11.36 3.76
CA VAL A 22 -4.16 -11.09 2.62
C VAL A 22 -2.77 -10.70 3.10
N HIS A 23 -2.68 -9.80 4.08
CA HIS A 23 -1.40 -9.34 4.62
C HIS A 23 -0.60 -10.48 5.25
N LYS A 24 -1.26 -11.35 6.03
CA LYS A 24 -0.61 -12.52 6.63
C LYS A 24 -0.09 -13.48 5.56
N GLU A 25 -0.89 -13.77 4.54
CA GLU A 25 -0.48 -14.67 3.47
C GLU A 25 0.70 -14.10 2.67
N ALA A 26 0.68 -12.79 2.40
CA ALA A 26 1.80 -12.09 1.77
C ALA A 26 3.09 -12.20 2.59
N GLN A 27 3.02 -12.04 3.93
CA GLN A 27 4.17 -12.24 4.82
C GLN A 27 4.71 -13.67 4.75
N THR A 28 3.83 -14.67 4.77
CA THR A 28 4.22 -16.08 4.60
C THR A 28 4.95 -16.30 3.28
N LEU A 29 4.42 -15.77 2.18
CA LEU A 29 5.00 -15.88 0.85
C LEU A 29 6.38 -15.20 0.75
N ILE A 30 6.54 -14.02 1.35
CA ILE A 30 7.83 -13.31 1.39
C ILE A 30 8.90 -14.19 2.02
N LEU A 31 8.58 -14.85 3.14
CA LEU A 31 9.50 -15.75 3.84
C LEU A 31 9.79 -17.02 3.03
N PHE A 32 8.75 -17.64 2.48
CA PHE A 32 8.88 -18.88 1.71
C PHE A 32 9.71 -18.70 0.44
N LEU A 33 9.45 -17.61 -0.31
CA LEU A 33 10.14 -17.28 -1.55
C LEU A 33 11.49 -16.59 -1.31
N GLN A 34 11.82 -16.26 -0.06
CA GLN A 34 13.02 -15.50 0.31
C GLN A 34 13.14 -14.19 -0.49
N LEU A 35 12.02 -13.47 -0.65
CA LEU A 35 12.00 -12.25 -1.43
C LEU A 35 12.89 -11.18 -0.80
N PRO A 36 13.56 -10.34 -1.62
CA PRO A 36 14.32 -9.22 -1.09
C PRO A 36 13.38 -8.28 -0.32
N ALA A 37 13.93 -7.62 0.70
CA ALA A 37 13.21 -6.58 1.40
C ALA A 37 12.73 -5.53 0.41
N PHE A 38 11.48 -5.07 0.57
CA PHE A 38 10.98 -3.96 -0.22
C PHE A 38 11.90 -2.76 -0.04
N PRO A 39 12.25 -2.02 -1.11
CA PRO A 39 13.12 -0.87 -0.98
C PRO A 39 12.52 0.12 0.02
N PRO A 40 13.34 0.77 0.86
CA PRO A 40 12.85 1.79 1.77
C PRO A 40 12.02 2.83 1.01
N ILE A 41 10.85 3.18 1.54
CA ILE A 41 9.99 4.20 0.94
C ILE A 41 10.66 5.56 1.16
N SER A 42 11.34 6.06 0.13
CA SER A 42 11.93 7.40 0.12
C SER A 42 10.87 8.47 -0.13
N ARG A 43 11.20 9.75 0.10
CA ARG A 43 10.32 10.89 -0.20
C ARG A 43 9.93 10.98 -1.67
N GLN A 44 10.77 10.46 -2.57
CA GLN A 44 10.53 10.44 -4.01
C GLN A 44 9.72 9.22 -4.46
N SER A 45 9.49 8.25 -3.58
CA SER A 45 8.66 7.08 -3.90
C SER A 45 7.22 7.51 -4.09
N LEU A 46 6.56 7.03 -5.14
CA LEU A 46 5.12 7.23 -5.34
C LEU A 46 4.28 6.66 -4.18
N LEU A 47 4.84 5.68 -3.45
CA LEU A 47 4.21 5.10 -2.26
C LEU A 47 4.52 5.87 -0.97
N HIS A 48 5.29 6.96 -1.05
CA HIS A 48 5.52 7.82 0.10
C HIS A 48 4.19 8.42 0.55
N PRO A 49 3.84 8.39 1.85
CA PRO A 49 2.49 8.77 2.29
C PRO A 49 2.13 10.22 1.92
N ALA A 50 3.10 11.12 1.83
CA ALA A 50 2.87 12.51 1.39
C ALA A 50 2.52 12.61 -0.11
N LEU A 51 3.07 11.76 -0.98
CA LEU A 51 2.72 11.76 -2.40
C LEU A 51 1.43 10.96 -2.63
N LEU A 52 1.27 9.85 -1.92
CA LEU A 52 0.09 9.01 -1.99
C LEU A 52 -1.16 9.74 -1.50
N SER A 53 -1.05 10.59 -0.48
CA SER A 53 -2.17 11.38 0.02
C SER A 53 -2.68 12.40 -0.99
N LEU A 54 -1.82 13.03 -1.79
CA LEU A 54 -2.24 13.90 -2.89
C LEU A 54 -3.12 13.15 -3.89
N ARG A 55 -2.72 11.91 -4.24
CA ARG A 55 -3.51 11.05 -5.11
C ARG A 55 -4.88 10.73 -4.50
N TYR A 56 -4.92 10.37 -3.22
CA TYR A 56 -6.19 10.09 -2.54
C TYR A 56 -7.10 11.30 -2.40
N LEU A 57 -6.55 12.49 -2.12
CA LEU A 57 -7.33 13.73 -2.09
C LEU A 57 -7.96 13.99 -3.47
N MET A 58 -7.18 13.85 -4.54
CA MET A 58 -7.66 14.00 -5.91
C MET A 58 -8.73 12.97 -6.27
N ASP A 59 -8.49 11.68 -5.97
CA ASP A 59 -9.43 10.59 -6.28
C ASP A 59 -10.75 10.73 -5.49
N ALA A 60 -10.71 11.36 -4.31
CA ALA A 60 -11.87 11.67 -3.48
C ALA A 60 -12.49 13.07 -3.75
N ASN A 61 -11.94 13.84 -4.70
CA ASN A 61 -12.34 15.22 -5.00
C ASN A 61 -12.31 16.15 -3.75
N LEU A 62 -11.26 16.01 -2.94
CA LEU A 62 -11.02 16.81 -1.74
C LEU A 62 -10.03 17.96 -2.03
N PRO A 63 -10.09 19.06 -1.24
CA PRO A 63 -9.15 20.18 -1.39
C PRO A 63 -7.70 19.77 -1.15
N ASP A 64 -6.81 20.31 -1.98
CA ASP A 64 -5.35 20.17 -1.84
C ASP A 64 -4.80 20.88 -0.60
N ASP A 65 -5.49 21.89 -0.08
CA ASP A 65 -5.21 22.55 1.21
C ASP A 65 -5.18 21.59 2.42
N LEU A 66 -5.70 20.36 2.27
CA LEU A 66 -5.59 19.31 3.31
C LEU A 66 -4.21 18.65 3.34
N HIS A 67 -3.44 18.72 2.26
CA HIS A 67 -2.14 18.07 2.14
C HIS A 67 -1.09 18.54 3.17
N PRO A 68 -0.94 19.85 3.45
CA PRO A 68 -0.04 20.32 4.51
C PRO A 68 -0.39 19.74 5.89
N TRP A 69 -1.67 19.54 6.18
CA TRP A 69 -2.11 18.93 7.44
C TRP A 69 -1.74 17.46 7.52
N VAL A 70 -1.88 16.72 6.42
CA VAL A 70 -1.42 15.33 6.33
C VAL A 70 0.10 15.24 6.56
N CYS A 71 0.88 16.12 5.93
CA CYS A 71 2.33 16.19 6.15
C CYS A 71 2.67 16.43 7.62
N ARG A 72 1.97 17.36 8.28
CA ARG A 72 2.17 17.65 9.71
C ARG A 72 1.83 16.45 10.61
N VAL A 73 0.76 15.73 10.32
CA VAL A 73 0.40 14.50 11.04
C VAL A 73 1.49 13.43 10.87
N MET A 74 2.03 13.28 9.66
CA MET A 74 3.14 12.34 9.41
C MET A 74 4.40 12.69 10.21
N GLU A 75 4.72 13.98 10.32
CA GLU A 75 5.82 14.46 11.16
C GLU A 75 5.59 14.11 12.64
N CYS A 76 4.40 14.42 13.17
CA CYS A 76 4.05 14.08 14.56
C CYS A 76 4.03 12.57 14.82
N ALA A 77 3.67 11.76 13.83
CA ALA A 77 3.65 10.30 13.94
C ALA A 77 5.04 9.65 13.77
N GLY A 78 6.11 10.42 13.59
CA GLY A 78 7.46 9.90 13.38
C GLY A 78 7.65 9.20 12.02
N MET A 79 6.74 9.42 11.06
CA MET A 79 6.81 8.87 9.70
C MET A 79 7.59 9.77 8.74
N SER A 80 7.84 11.02 9.12
CA SER A 80 8.75 11.91 8.38
C SER A 80 10.19 11.47 8.65
N ILE A 81 10.72 10.59 7.80
CA ILE A 81 12.13 10.27 7.81
C ILE A 81 12.89 11.53 7.34
N ASN A 82 13.61 12.14 8.29
CA ASN A 82 14.61 13.21 8.20
C ASN A 82 14.24 14.45 7.37
N LEU A 83 13.67 15.45 8.06
CA LEU A 83 13.85 16.85 7.67
C LEU A 83 15.31 17.20 8.02
N HIS A 84 16.14 17.50 7.01
CA HIS A 84 17.57 17.83 7.08
C HIS A 84 18.58 16.67 7.01
N ARG A 85 18.92 16.26 5.78
CA ARG A 85 20.30 16.31 5.27
C ARG A 85 20.31 16.28 3.75
#